data_AF-A0AAI9WM12-F1
#
_entry.id   AF-A0AAI9WM12-F1
#
_cell.length_a   1.000
_cell.length_b   1.000
_cell.length_c   1.000
_cell.angle_alpha   90.00
_cell.angle_beta   90.00
_cell.angle_gamma   90.00
#
_symmetry.space_group_name_H-M   'P 1'
#
loop_
_entity.id
_entity.type
_entity.pdbx_description
1 polymer ?
#
loop_
_entity_poly.entity_id
_entity_poly.type
_entity_poly.pdbx_seq_one_letter_code
_entity_poly.pdbx_strand_id
1 'polypeptide(L)'
;MELDKRGWSRDSTLKPASLVILIDEYDAPLTKCIGNPTLFEDVRRLMRSFFRMLQENDRILRFFFMTGITGGLTDLFPELHHLEDISRKPAYGTLIGFTEEEIEANFGACLESAQSALRMSREELMESLRGYYGGYSFDNKASTHVFCPWSVLNFLKYPERGFRNYWFESGGRPAILMKLLAHAGPLSFAEAKRIPLSEAGAARTKDDIRPEALLEQAGYLTIRAVTADGSALIGYPNKEVSISMAELYAGELLRGKPLEGPEEPMLSETLRDGAVEPELPAVYYSRDFGRSVSDLKRS
;
A
#
# COMPACT_ATOMS: atom_id res chain seq x y z
N MET A 1 34.55 -32.94 16.95
CA MET A 1 33.63 -31.84 16.56
C MET A 1 33.14 -31.22 17.85
N GLU A 2 33.67 -30.06 18.27
CA GLU A 2 33.25 -29.40 19.50
C GLU A 2 31.93 -28.66 19.27
N LEU A 3 30.88 -29.08 19.99
CA LEU A 3 29.61 -28.36 20.06
C LEU A 3 29.68 -27.31 21.20
N ASP A 4 29.09 -26.13 21.02
CA ASP A 4 28.96 -25.15 22.10
C ASP A 4 27.93 -25.58 23.16
N LYS A 5 27.80 -24.82 24.25
CA LYS A 5 26.86 -25.11 25.35
C LYS A 5 25.37 -25.13 24.93
N ARG A 6 25.07 -24.78 23.68
CA ARG A 6 23.73 -24.80 23.06
C ARG A 6 23.60 -25.89 21.98
N GLY A 7 24.61 -26.74 21.79
CA GLY A 7 24.60 -27.83 20.82
C GLY A 7 24.96 -27.42 19.39
N TRP A 8 25.47 -26.20 19.16
CA TRP A 8 25.89 -25.75 17.83
C TRP A 8 27.33 -26.17 17.56
N SER A 9 27.57 -26.84 16.42
CA SER A 9 28.92 -27.17 15.92
C SER A 9 29.75 -25.94 15.57
N ARG A 10 30.84 -25.69 16.28
CA ARG A 10 31.76 -24.54 16.03
C ARG A 10 32.33 -24.47 14.61
N ASP A 11 32.24 -25.57 13.84
CA ASP A 11 32.85 -25.73 12.51
C ASP A 11 31.87 -25.96 11.35
N SER A 12 30.55 -25.80 11.56
CA SER A 12 29.61 -25.95 10.44
C SER A 12 29.57 -24.67 9.60
N THR A 13 30.54 -24.50 8.70
CA THR A 13 30.41 -23.52 7.62
C THR A 13 29.22 -23.93 6.77
N LEU A 14 28.21 -23.05 6.67
CA LEU A 14 27.07 -23.27 5.80
C LEU A 14 27.58 -23.44 4.36
N LYS A 15 27.01 -24.41 3.64
CA LYS A 15 27.37 -24.62 2.23
C LYS A 15 27.02 -23.35 1.44
N PRO A 16 27.75 -23.05 0.35
CA PRO A 16 27.34 -21.99 -0.56
C PRO A 16 25.90 -22.18 -1.03
N ALA A 17 25.17 -21.08 -1.22
CA ALA A 17 23.77 -21.06 -1.66
C ALA A 17 22.84 -22.04 -0.93
N SER A 18 22.95 -22.14 0.40
CA SER A 18 22.14 -23.04 1.23
C SER A 18 21.17 -22.35 2.19
N LEU A 19 21.34 -21.04 2.42
CA LEU A 19 20.52 -20.26 3.34
C LEU A 19 19.46 -19.46 2.59
N VAL A 20 18.21 -19.52 3.03
CA VAL A 20 17.12 -18.66 2.55
C VAL A 20 16.73 -17.73 3.68
N ILE A 21 16.65 -16.42 3.41
CA ILE A 21 16.23 -15.41 4.38
C ILE A 21 14.99 -14.69 3.83
N LEU A 22 13.94 -14.65 4.64
CA LEU A 22 12.73 -13.87 4.40
C LEU A 22 12.54 -12.94 5.60
N ILE A 23 12.47 -11.63 5.37
CA ILE A 23 12.27 -10.64 6.42
C ILE A 23 10.99 -9.87 6.11
N ASP A 24 9.97 -10.08 6.93
CA ASP A 24 8.76 -9.27 6.85
C ASP A 24 8.91 -7.99 7.68
N GLU A 25 8.26 -6.92 7.23
CA GLU A 25 8.23 -5.59 7.86
C GLU A 25 9.60 -5.13 8.39
N TYR A 26 10.62 -5.13 7.52
CA TYR A 26 12.00 -4.87 7.92
C TYR A 26 12.17 -3.53 8.65
N ASP A 27 11.31 -2.57 8.36
CA ASP A 27 11.34 -1.19 8.85
C ASP A 27 10.51 -0.98 10.13
N ALA A 28 9.75 -1.98 10.60
CA ALA A 28 8.96 -1.90 11.83
C ALA A 28 9.74 -1.41 13.07
N PRO A 29 11.02 -1.81 13.29
CA PRO A 29 11.81 -1.27 14.39
C PRO A 29 12.07 0.24 14.27
N LEU A 30 12.32 0.72 13.05
CA LEU A 30 12.60 2.14 12.78
C LEU A 30 11.33 3.00 12.91
N THR A 31 10.21 2.54 12.37
CA THR A 31 8.93 3.27 12.42
C THR A 31 8.44 3.45 13.86
N LYS A 32 8.64 2.45 14.73
CA LYS A 32 8.32 2.56 16.17
C LYS A 32 9.15 3.61 16.91
N CYS A 33 10.36 3.90 16.45
CA CYS A 33 11.28 4.83 17.10
C CYS A 33 11.34 6.21 16.43
N ILE A 34 10.51 6.48 15.41
CA ILE A 34 10.55 7.72 14.62
C ILE A 34 10.37 9.00 15.45
N GLY A 35 9.74 8.89 16.63
CA GLY A 35 9.57 10.01 17.58
C GLY A 35 10.79 10.28 18.48
N ASN A 36 11.79 9.40 18.49
CA ASN A 36 12.99 9.50 19.34
C ASN A 36 14.25 9.39 18.46
N PRO A 37 14.86 10.51 18.05
CA PRO A 37 16.00 10.51 17.12
C PRO A 37 17.21 9.70 17.60
N THR A 38 17.52 9.74 18.90
CA THR A 38 18.64 9.00 19.47
C THR A 38 18.39 7.49 19.39
N LEU A 39 17.21 7.04 19.81
CA LEU A 39 16.84 5.64 19.74
C LEU A 39 16.73 5.15 18.29
N PHE A 40 16.21 5.97 17.38
CA PHE A 40 16.14 5.67 15.95
C PHE A 40 17.53 5.36 15.39
N GLU A 41 18.53 6.20 15.68
CA GLU A 41 19.89 5.97 15.18
C GLU A 41 20.56 4.74 15.82
N ASP A 42 20.30 4.49 17.10
CA ASP A 42 20.78 3.27 17.77
C ASP A 42 20.20 2.00 17.14
N VAL A 43 18.89 1.98 16.88
CA VAL A 43 18.20 0.86 16.19
C VAL A 43 18.73 0.70 14.77
N ARG A 44 18.86 1.81 14.03
CA ARG A 44 19.41 1.80 12.67
C ARG A 44 20.81 1.22 12.65
N ARG A 45 21.69 1.61 13.57
CA ARG A 45 23.05 1.10 13.68
C ARG A 45 23.07 -0.42 13.89
N LEU A 46 22.21 -0.93 14.77
CA LEU A 46 22.10 -2.38 15.01
C LEU A 46 21.66 -3.13 13.74
N MET A 47 20.63 -2.62 13.06
CA MET A 47 20.14 -3.21 11.80
C MET A 47 21.21 -3.17 10.71
N ARG A 48 21.97 -2.08 10.59
CA ARG A 48 23.11 -1.99 9.66
C ARG A 48 24.18 -3.04 9.93
N SER A 49 24.50 -3.30 11.20
CA SER A 49 25.43 -4.38 11.56
C SER A 49 24.92 -5.75 11.12
N PHE A 50 23.61 -6.01 11.24
CA PHE A 50 22.99 -7.23 10.75
C PHE A 50 23.08 -7.35 9.23
N PHE A 51 22.68 -6.33 8.47
CA PHE A 51 22.73 -6.36 7.00
C PHE A 51 24.15 -6.42 6.46
N ARG A 52 25.12 -5.77 7.14
CA ARG A 52 26.55 -5.92 6.81
C ARG A 52 27.01 -7.36 6.94
N MET A 53 26.64 -8.03 8.03
CA MET A 53 26.99 -9.44 8.22
C MET A 53 26.41 -10.31 7.10
N LEU A 54 25.17 -10.06 6.67
CA LEU A 54 24.59 -10.75 5.52
C LEU A 54 25.37 -10.49 4.23
N GLN A 55 25.72 -9.23 3.96
CA GLN A 55 26.51 -8.83 2.80
C GLN A 55 27.89 -9.50 2.77
N GLU A 56 28.60 -9.54 3.91
CA GLU A 56 29.91 -10.21 4.05
C GLU A 56 29.84 -11.74 3.85
N ASN A 57 28.64 -12.31 3.93
CA ASN A 57 28.37 -13.74 3.81
C ASN A 57 27.43 -14.06 2.64
N ASP A 58 27.36 -13.21 1.62
CA ASP A 58 26.47 -13.39 0.46
C ASP A 58 26.58 -14.78 -0.20
N ARG A 59 27.78 -15.37 -0.22
CA ARG A 59 28.05 -16.70 -0.80
C ARG A 59 27.19 -17.83 -0.22
N ILE A 60 26.74 -17.73 1.04
CA ILE A 60 25.89 -18.75 1.66
C ILE A 60 24.41 -18.54 1.36
N LEU A 61 24.02 -17.34 0.92
CA LEU A 61 22.64 -16.99 0.61
C LEU A 61 22.24 -17.60 -0.73
N ARG A 62 21.23 -18.45 -0.69
CA ARG A 62 20.50 -18.93 -1.87
C ARG A 62 19.50 -17.89 -2.35
N PHE A 63 18.82 -17.25 -1.40
CA PHE A 63 17.74 -16.31 -1.66
C PHE A 63 17.57 -15.39 -0.45
N PHE A 64 17.41 -14.09 -0.70
CA PHE A 64 17.07 -13.11 0.30
C PHE A 64 15.95 -12.23 -0.23
N PHE A 65 14.84 -12.17 0.52
CA PHE A 65 13.69 -11.34 0.21
C PHE A 65 13.23 -10.61 1.47
N MET A 66 12.79 -9.38 1.30
CA MET A 66 12.31 -8.55 2.40
C MET A 66 11.17 -7.64 1.95
N THR A 67 10.25 -7.37 2.88
CA THR A 67 9.09 -6.50 2.71
C THR A 67 9.08 -5.42 3.78
N GLY A 68 8.50 -4.27 3.47
CA GLY A 68 8.40 -3.13 4.36
C GLY A 68 7.58 -2.01 3.72
N ILE A 69 7.25 -0.99 4.51
CA ILE A 69 6.44 0.14 4.07
C ILE A 69 7.34 1.24 3.49
N THR A 70 8.47 1.49 4.15
CA THR A 70 9.42 2.52 3.77
C THR A 70 10.24 2.09 2.56
N GLY A 71 10.23 2.93 1.52
CA GLY A 71 11.15 2.84 0.38
C GLY A 71 12.51 3.47 0.69
N GLY A 72 13.37 3.58 -0.32
CA GLY A 72 14.71 4.16 -0.13
C GLY A 72 15.65 3.25 0.66
N LEU A 73 15.53 1.93 0.47
CA LEU A 73 16.31 0.91 1.17
C LEU A 73 17.81 1.21 1.15
N THR A 74 18.35 1.65 0.01
CA THR A 74 19.77 1.96 -0.17
C THR A 74 20.23 3.19 0.63
N ASP A 75 19.35 4.15 0.88
CA ASP A 75 19.64 5.34 1.69
C ASP A 75 19.66 4.99 3.18
N LEU A 76 18.72 4.13 3.62
CA LEU A 76 18.66 3.64 5.00
C LEU A 76 19.80 2.65 5.31
N PHE A 77 20.07 1.75 4.36
CA PHE A 77 20.98 0.61 4.47
C PHE A 77 21.85 0.46 3.19
N PRO A 78 22.95 1.22 3.07
CA PRO A 78 23.87 1.11 1.94
C PRO A 78 24.47 -0.30 1.76
N GLU A 79 24.53 -1.08 2.84
CA GLU A 79 24.93 -2.49 2.83
C GLU A 79 24.07 -3.35 1.87
N LEU A 80 22.85 -2.92 1.57
CA LEU A 80 21.88 -3.62 0.72
C LEU A 80 21.86 -3.14 -0.74
N HIS A 81 22.84 -2.34 -1.19
CA HIS A 81 22.89 -1.81 -2.57
C HIS A 81 22.92 -2.88 -3.68
N HIS A 82 23.24 -4.13 -3.34
CA HIS A 82 23.25 -5.27 -4.26
C HIS A 82 21.87 -5.93 -4.40
N LEU A 83 20.91 -5.59 -3.53
CA LEU A 83 19.54 -6.04 -3.66
C LEU A 83 18.83 -5.28 -4.77
N GLU A 84 17.98 -5.99 -5.49
CA GLU A 84 17.13 -5.40 -6.50
C GLU A 84 15.81 -4.95 -5.87
N ASP A 85 15.55 -3.64 -5.89
CA ASP A 85 14.23 -3.12 -5.52
C ASP A 85 13.23 -3.41 -6.66
N ILE A 86 12.30 -4.33 -6.38
CA ILE A 86 11.26 -4.75 -7.31
C ILE A 86 9.90 -4.08 -7.03
N SER A 87 9.80 -3.26 -5.98
CA SER A 87 8.53 -2.77 -5.42
C SER A 87 7.65 -2.05 -6.43
N ARG A 88 8.27 -1.40 -7.42
CA ARG A 88 7.59 -0.61 -8.46
C ARG A 88 7.67 -1.20 -9.86
N LYS A 89 8.16 -2.42 -9.99
CA LYS A 89 8.27 -3.07 -11.28
C LYS A 89 6.90 -3.63 -11.69
N PRO A 90 6.39 -3.31 -12.89
CA PRO A 90 5.10 -3.81 -13.37
C PRO A 90 4.96 -5.34 -13.32
N ALA A 91 6.06 -6.08 -13.52
CA ALA A 91 6.07 -7.55 -13.42
C ALA A 91 5.67 -8.11 -12.05
N TYR A 92 5.72 -7.30 -10.99
CA TYR A 92 5.33 -7.65 -9.63
C TYR A 92 4.12 -6.84 -9.13
N GLY A 93 3.41 -6.15 -10.03
CA GLY A 93 2.28 -5.28 -9.67
C GLY A 93 1.12 -6.02 -8.99
N THR A 94 1.01 -7.34 -9.18
CA THR A 94 0.00 -8.19 -8.56
C THR A 94 0.44 -8.81 -7.22
N LEU A 95 1.68 -8.57 -6.77
CA LEU A 95 2.29 -9.35 -5.69
C LEU A 95 1.59 -9.20 -4.33
N ILE A 96 1.02 -8.03 -4.03
CA ILE A 96 0.50 -7.66 -2.70
C ILE A 96 -1.00 -7.38 -2.67
N GLY A 97 -1.75 -7.89 -3.64
CA GLY A 97 -3.21 -7.80 -3.66
C GLY A 97 -3.83 -8.86 -4.55
N PHE A 98 -5.15 -8.99 -4.51
CA PHE A 98 -5.85 -9.91 -5.41
C PHE A 98 -6.13 -9.25 -6.75
N THR A 99 -6.02 -10.01 -7.84
CA THR A 99 -6.59 -9.58 -9.13
C THR A 99 -8.07 -9.93 -9.23
N GLU A 100 -8.77 -9.33 -10.19
CA GLU A 100 -10.17 -9.65 -10.44
C GLU A 100 -10.34 -11.12 -10.84
N GLU A 101 -9.42 -11.64 -11.66
CA GLU A 101 -9.39 -13.03 -12.11
C GLU A 101 -9.17 -13.99 -10.95
N GLU A 102 -8.28 -13.65 -10.01
CA GLU A 102 -8.06 -14.45 -8.81
C GLU A 102 -9.30 -14.46 -7.92
N ILE A 103 -10.02 -13.34 -7.82
CA ILE A 103 -11.25 -13.26 -7.03
C ILE A 103 -12.32 -14.18 -7.63
N GLU A 104 -12.55 -14.05 -8.93
CA GLU A 104 -13.53 -14.86 -9.68
C GLU A 104 -13.20 -16.36 -9.63
N ALA A 105 -11.92 -16.72 -9.81
CA ALA A 105 -11.49 -18.11 -9.87
C ALA A 105 -11.52 -18.81 -8.50
N ASN A 106 -11.20 -18.10 -7.42
CA ASN A 106 -10.99 -18.73 -6.11
C ASN A 106 -12.14 -18.52 -5.11
N PHE A 107 -13.01 -17.53 -5.32
CA PHE A 107 -14.10 -17.21 -4.39
C PHE A 107 -15.50 -17.35 -4.97
N GLY A 108 -15.68 -18.13 -6.05
CA GLY A 108 -16.97 -18.29 -6.75
C GLY A 108 -18.18 -18.54 -5.84
N ALA A 109 -18.08 -19.47 -4.89
CA ALA A 109 -19.16 -19.77 -3.95
C ALA A 109 -19.45 -18.62 -2.96
N CYS A 110 -18.41 -17.90 -2.52
CA CYS A 110 -18.58 -16.73 -1.67
C CYS A 110 -19.23 -15.57 -2.45
N LEU A 111 -18.86 -15.40 -3.72
CA LEU A 111 -19.46 -14.41 -4.62
C LEU A 111 -20.94 -14.72 -4.88
N GLU A 112 -21.31 -15.98 -5.11
CA GLU A 112 -22.72 -16.41 -5.23
C GLU A 112 -23.53 -16.10 -3.96
N SER A 113 -22.94 -16.36 -2.79
CA SER A 113 -23.54 -15.99 -1.50
C SER A 113 -23.72 -14.48 -1.38
N ALA A 114 -22.75 -13.70 -1.82
CA ALA A 114 -22.83 -12.23 -1.79
C ALA A 114 -23.87 -11.66 -2.76
N GLN A 115 -23.95 -12.21 -3.98
CA GLN A 115 -24.99 -11.87 -4.96
C GLN A 115 -26.39 -12.12 -4.37
N SER A 116 -26.58 -13.26 -3.72
CA SER A 116 -27.86 -13.63 -3.09
C SER A 116 -28.20 -12.71 -1.92
N ALA A 117 -27.22 -12.41 -1.06
CA ALA A 117 -27.41 -11.56 0.11
C ALA A 117 -27.75 -10.10 -0.25
N LEU A 118 -27.07 -9.56 -1.27
CA LEU A 118 -27.21 -8.16 -1.69
C LEU A 118 -28.19 -7.95 -2.85
N ARG A 119 -28.69 -9.05 -3.44
CA ARG A 119 -29.56 -9.04 -4.63
C ARG A 119 -28.94 -8.30 -5.81
N MET A 120 -27.67 -8.59 -6.06
CA MET A 120 -26.88 -8.00 -7.15
C MET A 120 -26.53 -9.06 -8.19
N SER A 121 -26.41 -8.66 -9.45
CA SER A 121 -25.77 -9.48 -10.48
C SER A 121 -24.28 -9.69 -10.17
N ARG A 122 -23.62 -10.62 -10.88
CA ARG A 122 -22.17 -10.85 -10.70
C ARG A 122 -21.40 -9.59 -11.11
N GLU A 123 -21.81 -8.99 -12.21
CA GLU A 123 -21.23 -7.77 -12.78
C GLU A 123 -21.39 -6.58 -11.82
N GLU A 124 -22.59 -6.36 -11.28
CA GLU A 124 -22.87 -5.31 -10.30
C GLU A 124 -22.05 -5.49 -9.01
N LEU A 125 -21.91 -6.73 -8.54
CA LEU A 125 -21.11 -7.07 -7.37
C LEU A 125 -19.63 -6.79 -7.61
N MET A 126 -19.08 -7.21 -8.75
CA MET A 126 -17.67 -6.98 -9.09
C MET A 126 -17.36 -5.50 -9.31
N GLU A 127 -18.27 -4.74 -9.92
CA GLU A 127 -18.14 -3.28 -10.03
C GLU A 127 -18.10 -2.63 -8.63
N SER A 128 -18.98 -3.06 -7.74
CA SER A 128 -19.04 -2.55 -6.37
C SER A 128 -17.78 -2.93 -5.58
N LEU A 129 -17.28 -4.16 -5.70
CA LEU A 129 -16.00 -4.59 -5.13
C LEU A 129 -14.85 -3.73 -5.65
N ARG A 130 -14.83 -3.41 -6.95
CA ARG A 130 -13.77 -2.59 -7.56
C ARG A 130 -13.77 -1.18 -6.99
N GLY A 131 -14.95 -0.56 -6.87
CA GLY A 131 -15.10 0.78 -6.32
C GLY A 131 -14.82 0.87 -4.81
N TYR A 132 -15.09 -0.19 -4.04
CA TYR A 132 -14.91 -0.18 -2.59
C TYR A 132 -13.54 -0.67 -2.12
N TYR A 133 -13.00 -1.73 -2.74
CA TYR A 133 -11.81 -2.44 -2.23
C TYR A 133 -10.69 -2.60 -3.26
N GLY A 134 -10.95 -2.24 -4.52
CA GLY A 134 -9.99 -2.27 -5.63
C GLY A 134 -9.08 -1.05 -5.71
N GLY A 135 -8.46 -0.87 -6.87
CA GLY A 135 -7.85 0.40 -7.28
C GLY A 135 -6.41 0.65 -6.81
N TYR A 136 -5.80 -0.27 -6.05
CA TYR A 136 -4.40 -0.13 -5.64
C TYR A 136 -3.45 -0.44 -6.79
N SER A 137 -2.49 0.43 -7.03
CA SER A 137 -1.39 0.27 -7.97
C SER A 137 -0.09 0.83 -7.41
N PHE A 138 0.92 -0.02 -7.41
CA PHE A 138 2.25 0.27 -6.86
C PHE A 138 3.33 0.33 -7.94
N ASP A 139 3.00 -0.09 -9.17
CA ASP A 139 3.96 -0.12 -10.25
C ASP A 139 4.17 1.25 -10.89
N ASN A 140 5.37 1.47 -11.42
CA ASN A 140 5.79 2.74 -12.00
C ASN A 140 5.12 3.10 -13.34
N LYS A 141 4.11 2.33 -13.78
CA LYS A 141 3.29 2.62 -14.95
C LYS A 141 1.80 2.74 -14.62
N ALA A 142 1.40 2.51 -13.36
CA ALA A 142 0.01 2.32 -12.98
C ALA A 142 -0.71 1.29 -13.87
N SER A 143 0.01 0.23 -14.27
CA SER A 143 -0.48 -0.74 -15.25
C SER A 143 -1.32 -1.84 -14.62
N THR A 144 -1.09 -2.12 -13.33
CA THR A 144 -1.77 -3.18 -12.59
C THR A 144 -2.59 -2.57 -11.47
N HIS A 145 -3.83 -3.02 -11.31
CA HIS A 145 -4.70 -2.61 -10.22
C HIS A 145 -5.17 -3.84 -9.46
N VAL A 146 -4.98 -3.85 -8.14
CA VAL A 146 -5.33 -4.96 -7.27
C VAL A 146 -6.33 -4.54 -6.20
N PHE A 147 -7.01 -5.54 -5.66
CA PHE A 147 -7.89 -5.41 -4.52
C PHE A 147 -7.12 -5.63 -3.22
N CYS A 148 -7.48 -4.90 -2.17
CA CYS A 148 -7.00 -5.16 -0.82
C CYS A 148 -7.50 -6.54 -0.35
N PRO A 149 -6.61 -7.52 -0.11
CA PRO A 149 -7.04 -8.87 0.27
C PRO A 149 -7.86 -8.89 1.56
N TRP A 150 -7.44 -8.11 2.56
CA TRP A 150 -8.12 -8.04 3.85
C TRP A 150 -9.57 -7.57 3.72
N SER A 151 -9.81 -6.49 2.98
CA SER A 151 -11.14 -5.93 2.80
C SER A 151 -12.05 -6.86 2.01
N VAL A 152 -11.53 -7.46 0.92
CA VAL A 152 -12.27 -8.45 0.13
C VAL A 152 -12.64 -9.68 0.97
N LEU A 153 -11.70 -10.23 1.73
CA LEU A 153 -11.96 -11.41 2.56
C LEU A 153 -13.00 -11.12 3.65
N ASN A 154 -12.94 -9.95 4.29
CA ASN A 154 -13.94 -9.59 5.31
C ASN A 154 -15.33 -9.35 4.72
N PHE A 155 -15.41 -8.72 3.54
CA PHE A 155 -16.67 -8.60 2.80
C PHE A 155 -17.24 -9.97 2.45
N LEU A 156 -16.45 -10.84 1.83
CA LEU A 156 -16.89 -12.17 1.40
C LEU A 156 -17.29 -13.08 2.58
N LYS A 157 -16.72 -12.85 3.76
CA LYS A 157 -17.06 -13.59 4.99
C LYS A 157 -18.44 -13.21 5.55
N TYR A 158 -18.87 -11.95 5.37
CA TYR A 158 -20.12 -11.41 5.92
C TYR A 158 -20.85 -10.50 4.93
N PRO A 159 -21.22 -11.00 3.73
CA PRO A 159 -21.77 -10.15 2.67
C PRO A 159 -23.12 -9.51 3.05
N GLU A 160 -23.87 -10.10 3.98
CA GLU A 160 -25.14 -9.56 4.50
C GLU A 160 -24.97 -8.21 5.20
N ARG A 161 -23.74 -7.87 5.59
CA ARG A 161 -23.39 -6.60 6.22
C ARG A 161 -23.17 -5.46 5.22
N GLY A 162 -23.19 -5.77 3.93
CA GLY A 162 -22.88 -4.85 2.84
C GLY A 162 -21.41 -4.44 2.81
N PHE A 163 -21.12 -3.45 1.96
CA PHE A 163 -19.80 -2.84 1.88
C PHE A 163 -19.51 -2.01 3.13
N ARG A 164 -18.45 -2.38 3.85
CA ARG A 164 -17.97 -1.72 5.07
C ARG A 164 -16.52 -1.30 4.96
N ASN A 165 -16.12 -0.46 5.89
CA ASN A 165 -14.75 -0.02 6.07
C ASN A 165 -14.01 -0.97 7.03
N TYR A 166 -13.15 -1.83 6.48
CA TYR A 166 -12.30 -2.78 7.19
C TYR A 166 -10.86 -2.26 7.37
N TRP A 167 -10.47 -1.28 6.57
CA TRP A 167 -9.16 -0.62 6.65
C TRP A 167 -8.94 0.05 8.01
N PHE A 168 -9.93 0.81 8.49
CA PHE A 168 -9.84 1.53 9.77
C PHE A 168 -9.92 0.62 11.00
N GLU A 169 -10.68 -0.47 10.92
CA GLU A 169 -10.87 -1.41 12.04
C GLU A 169 -9.60 -2.22 12.37
N SER A 170 -8.68 -2.36 11.40
CA SER A 170 -7.51 -3.26 11.50
C SER A 170 -6.15 -2.54 11.60
N GLY A 171 -5.97 -1.40 10.90
CA GLY A 171 -4.67 -0.70 10.81
C GLY A 171 -4.36 0.28 11.94
N GLY A 172 -5.34 0.60 12.79
CA GLY A 172 -5.21 1.63 13.82
C GLY A 172 -4.98 3.04 13.24
N ARG A 173 -4.50 3.97 14.08
CA ARG A 173 -4.12 5.34 13.68
C ARG A 173 -2.59 5.45 13.73
N PRO A 174 -1.85 5.20 12.65
CA PRO A 174 -0.39 5.25 12.70
C PRO A 174 0.08 6.61 13.19
N ALA A 175 1.02 6.64 14.14
CA ALA A 175 1.53 7.89 14.70
C ALA A 175 2.13 8.81 13.62
N ILE A 176 2.65 8.24 12.53
CA ILE A 176 3.16 8.98 11.38
C ILE A 176 2.03 9.69 10.62
N LEU A 177 0.89 9.01 10.44
CA LEU A 177 -0.30 9.59 9.82
C LEU A 177 -0.81 10.75 10.66
N MET A 178 -1.00 10.56 11.97
CA MET A 178 -1.47 11.64 12.86
C MET A 178 -0.55 12.86 12.85
N LYS A 179 0.78 12.64 12.88
CA LYS A 179 1.74 13.74 12.72
C LYS A 179 1.60 14.45 11.39
N LEU A 180 1.33 13.72 10.31
CA LEU A 180 1.19 14.27 8.97
C LEU A 180 -0.08 15.12 8.83
N LEU A 181 -1.21 14.61 9.32
CA LEU A 181 -2.50 15.28 9.33
C LEU A 181 -2.41 16.63 10.06
N ALA A 182 -1.67 16.69 11.17
CA ALA A 182 -1.50 17.91 11.96
C ALA A 182 -0.74 19.04 11.22
N HIS A 183 0.11 18.71 10.24
CA HIS A 183 0.97 19.70 9.56
C HIS A 183 0.48 20.08 8.16
N ALA A 184 -0.19 19.18 7.44
CA ALA A 184 -0.52 19.36 6.03
C ALA A 184 -1.93 19.90 5.75
N GLY A 185 -2.78 19.99 6.78
CA GLY A 185 -4.15 20.50 6.68
C GLY A 185 -5.12 19.54 5.98
N PRO A 186 -6.44 19.64 6.24
CA PRO A 186 -7.41 18.59 5.91
C PRO A 186 -7.77 18.49 4.43
N LEU A 187 -7.86 19.64 3.76
CA LEU A 187 -8.33 19.75 2.37
C LEU A 187 -7.25 19.37 1.35
N SER A 188 -5.98 19.38 1.76
CA SER A 188 -4.84 19.08 0.91
C SER A 188 -4.93 17.67 0.31
N PHE A 189 -5.50 16.70 1.02
CA PHE A 189 -5.43 15.28 0.62
C PHE A 189 -6.68 14.74 -0.08
N ALA A 190 -7.73 15.55 -0.22
CA ALA A 190 -8.93 15.13 -0.95
C ALA A 190 -8.70 15.08 -2.48
N GLU A 191 -7.77 15.89 -2.98
CA GLU A 191 -7.47 16.02 -4.40
C GLU A 191 -6.33 15.08 -4.82
N ALA A 192 -6.42 14.55 -6.04
CA ALA A 192 -5.30 13.82 -6.64
C ALA A 192 -4.12 14.78 -6.84
N LYS A 193 -2.94 14.36 -6.41
CA LYS A 193 -1.72 15.17 -6.47
C LYS A 193 -0.78 14.66 -7.54
N ARG A 194 -0.14 15.60 -8.22
CA ARG A 194 0.93 15.29 -9.17
C ARG A 194 2.27 15.47 -8.48
N ILE A 195 3.05 14.39 -8.39
CA ILE A 195 4.42 14.42 -7.88
C ILE A 195 5.37 13.73 -8.85
N PRO A 196 6.66 14.09 -8.91
CA PRO A 196 7.63 13.31 -9.68
C PRO A 196 7.64 11.85 -9.22
N LEU A 197 7.63 10.90 -10.17
CA LEU A 197 7.62 9.47 -9.81
C LEU A 197 8.85 9.05 -9.00
N SER A 198 9.99 9.73 -9.19
CA SER A 198 11.22 9.56 -8.41
C SER A 198 11.13 10.06 -6.96
N GLU A 199 10.06 10.79 -6.63
CA GLU A 199 9.77 11.31 -5.29
C GLU A 199 8.61 10.58 -4.62
N ALA A 200 7.71 9.98 -5.40
CA ALA A 200 6.86 8.91 -4.88
C ALA A 200 7.78 7.82 -4.32
N GLY A 201 7.58 7.36 -3.09
CA GLY A 201 8.40 6.27 -2.51
C GLY A 201 9.82 6.63 -2.06
N ALA A 202 10.26 7.89 -2.14
CA ALA A 202 11.60 8.29 -1.70
C ALA A 202 11.57 8.98 -0.33
N ALA A 203 11.76 8.21 0.75
CA ALA A 203 12.08 8.78 2.06
C ALA A 203 13.59 9.10 2.10
N ARG A 204 14.00 10.24 1.51
CA ARG A 204 15.42 10.54 1.30
C ARG A 204 16.16 10.91 2.59
N THR A 205 15.52 11.63 3.51
CA THR A 205 16.03 11.95 4.87
C THR A 205 14.87 12.41 5.77
N LYS A 206 15.10 12.54 7.08
CA LYS A 206 14.13 13.07 8.07
C LYS A 206 13.58 14.46 7.72
N ASP A 207 14.31 15.24 6.93
CA ASP A 207 14.04 16.66 6.68
C ASP A 207 13.39 16.95 5.31
N ASP A 208 13.21 15.94 4.44
CA ASP A 208 12.70 16.12 3.07
C ASP A 208 11.54 15.18 2.72
N ILE A 209 10.78 14.75 3.74
CA ILE A 209 9.70 13.78 3.54
C ILE A 209 8.45 14.49 3.04
N ARG A 210 8.11 14.30 1.76
CA ARG A 210 6.82 14.71 1.22
C ARG A 210 5.70 13.87 1.85
N PRO A 211 4.68 14.52 2.45
CA PRO A 211 3.52 13.83 3.01
C PRO A 211 2.87 12.83 2.07
N GLU A 212 2.77 13.17 0.80
CA GLU A 212 2.16 12.35 -0.24
C GLU A 212 2.89 11.04 -0.45
N ALA A 213 4.23 11.06 -0.40
CA ALA A 213 5.05 9.87 -0.58
C ALA A 213 4.90 8.91 0.60
N LEU A 214 4.80 9.42 1.84
CA LEU A 214 4.54 8.58 3.01
C LEU A 214 3.17 7.93 2.97
N LEU A 215 2.15 8.69 2.56
CA LEU A 215 0.80 8.15 2.46
C LEU A 215 0.69 7.11 1.37
N GLU A 216 1.40 7.28 0.24
CA GLU A 216 1.47 6.26 -0.80
C GLU A 216 2.18 5.00 -0.30
N GLN A 217 3.34 5.14 0.33
CA GLN A 217 4.07 4.03 0.94
C GLN A 217 3.23 3.26 1.95
N ALA A 218 2.49 3.96 2.80
CA ALA A 218 1.61 3.37 3.80
C ALA A 218 0.28 2.85 3.25
N GLY A 219 0.03 2.95 1.94
CA GLY A 219 -1.19 2.46 1.28
C GLY A 219 -2.43 3.34 1.49
N TYR A 220 -2.29 4.55 2.05
CA TYR A 220 -3.38 5.52 2.13
C TYR A 220 -3.62 6.24 0.80
N LEU A 221 -2.58 6.36 -0.03
CA LEU A 221 -2.69 6.79 -1.41
C LEU A 221 -2.09 5.73 -2.32
N THR A 222 -2.40 5.84 -3.61
CA THR A 222 -1.90 4.93 -4.63
C THR A 222 -1.55 5.71 -5.89
N ILE A 223 -0.69 5.15 -6.74
CA ILE A 223 -0.44 5.68 -8.08
C ILE A 223 -1.69 5.41 -8.93
N ARG A 224 -2.39 6.45 -9.37
CA ARG A 224 -3.59 6.32 -10.24
C ARG A 224 -3.24 6.37 -11.72
N ALA A 225 -2.18 7.08 -12.07
CA ALA A 225 -1.66 7.17 -13.42
C ALA A 225 -0.22 7.69 -13.40
N VAL A 226 0.53 7.41 -14.46
CA VAL A 226 1.84 8.02 -14.71
C VAL A 226 1.76 8.80 -16.01
N THR A 227 2.06 10.10 -15.94
CA THR A 227 1.98 11.02 -17.07
C THR A 227 3.23 10.92 -17.95
N ALA A 228 3.14 11.39 -19.20
CA ALA A 228 4.21 11.28 -20.18
C ALA A 228 5.53 11.97 -19.78
N ASP A 229 5.48 12.99 -18.91
CA ASP A 229 6.64 13.67 -18.33
C ASP A 229 7.24 12.93 -17.12
N GLY A 230 6.74 11.74 -16.78
CA GLY A 230 7.25 10.93 -15.67
C GLY A 230 6.74 11.36 -14.29
N SER A 231 5.65 12.14 -14.22
CA SER A 231 4.97 12.43 -12.95
C SER A 231 3.96 11.33 -12.60
N ALA A 232 3.85 11.00 -11.33
CA ALA A 232 2.78 10.17 -10.79
C ALA A 232 1.60 11.06 -10.39
N LEU A 233 0.39 10.67 -10.81
CA LEU A 233 -0.85 11.14 -10.21
C LEU A 233 -1.19 10.20 -9.05
N ILE A 234 -1.20 10.73 -7.83
CA ILE A 234 -1.42 9.98 -6.60
C ILE A 234 -2.74 10.39 -5.97
N GLY A 235 -3.53 9.42 -5.51
CA GLY A 235 -4.83 9.68 -4.87
C GLY A 235 -5.34 8.47 -4.11
N TYR A 236 -6.54 8.55 -3.53
CA TYR A 236 -7.14 7.40 -2.87
C TYR A 236 -7.41 6.26 -3.86
N PRO A 237 -7.14 5.00 -3.47
CA PRO A 237 -7.38 3.84 -4.33
C PRO A 237 -8.87 3.58 -4.54
N ASN A 238 -9.69 3.80 -3.51
CA ASN A 238 -11.10 3.40 -3.50
C ASN A 238 -11.91 4.17 -2.43
N LYS A 239 -13.20 3.87 -2.37
CA LYS A 239 -14.16 4.49 -1.43
C LYS A 239 -13.87 4.15 0.03
N GLU A 240 -13.35 2.95 0.33
CA GLU A 240 -13.02 2.56 1.71
C GLU A 240 -11.93 3.48 2.30
N VAL A 241 -10.85 3.70 1.55
CA VAL A 241 -9.75 4.54 2.03
C VAL A 241 -10.13 6.01 2.05
N SER A 242 -10.86 6.50 1.06
CA SER A 242 -11.29 7.91 1.03
C SER A 242 -12.19 8.27 2.21
N ILE A 243 -13.14 7.39 2.57
CA ILE A 243 -14.00 7.56 3.75
C ILE A 243 -13.17 7.51 5.04
N SER A 244 -12.29 6.50 5.17
CA SER A 244 -11.40 6.37 6.34
C SER A 244 -10.59 7.63 6.60
N MET A 245 -10.06 8.21 5.53
CA MET A 245 -9.24 9.41 5.59
C MET A 245 -10.09 10.63 5.92
N ALA A 246 -11.29 10.78 5.34
CA ALA A 246 -12.22 11.84 5.70
C ALA A 246 -12.58 11.82 7.19
N GLU A 247 -12.87 10.64 7.74
CA GLU A 247 -13.16 10.44 9.17
C GLU A 247 -11.96 10.81 10.06
N LEU A 248 -10.74 10.44 9.66
CA LEU A 248 -9.51 10.82 10.35
C LEU A 248 -9.28 12.33 10.36
N TYR A 249 -9.44 12.99 9.21
CA TYR A 249 -9.32 14.45 9.09
C TYR A 249 -10.33 15.16 9.96
N ALA A 250 -11.58 14.72 9.94
CA ALA A 250 -12.65 15.29 10.76
C ALA A 250 -12.34 15.13 12.26
N GLY A 251 -11.90 13.94 12.68
CA GLY A 251 -11.53 13.66 14.07
C GLY A 251 -10.38 14.55 14.57
N GLU A 252 -9.36 14.79 13.73
CA GLU A 252 -8.24 15.66 14.07
C GLU A 252 -8.65 17.14 14.15
N LEU A 253 -9.44 17.62 13.18
CA LEU A 253 -9.97 18.99 13.17
C LEU A 253 -10.76 19.31 14.44
N LEU A 254 -11.56 18.35 14.88
CA LEU A 254 -12.41 18.50 16.06
C LEU A 254 -11.68 18.19 17.37
N ARG A 255 -10.40 17.80 17.32
CA ARG A 255 -9.61 17.33 18.47
C ARG A 255 -10.34 16.26 19.28
N GLY A 256 -11.00 15.34 18.58
CA GLY A 256 -11.81 14.27 19.19
C GLY A 256 -13.14 14.71 19.80
N LYS A 257 -13.58 15.96 19.59
CA LYS A 257 -14.98 16.33 19.85
C LYS A 257 -15.88 15.64 18.83
N PRO A 258 -17.07 15.15 19.22
CA PRO A 258 -18.02 14.57 18.29
C PRO A 258 -18.36 15.59 17.19
N LEU A 259 -18.50 15.06 15.98
CA LEU A 259 -18.89 15.81 14.77
C LEU A 259 -20.26 16.49 14.91
N GLU A 260 -21.11 15.99 15.80
CA GLU A 260 -22.54 16.32 15.83
C GLU A 260 -23.06 16.57 17.25
N GLY A 261 -23.97 17.55 17.36
CA GLY A 261 -24.97 17.67 18.42
C GLY A 261 -26.30 17.03 17.98
N PRO A 262 -27.26 16.83 18.89
CA PRO A 262 -28.45 15.97 18.68
C PRO A 262 -29.44 16.39 17.58
N GLU A 263 -29.24 17.51 16.88
CA GLU A 263 -30.20 18.07 15.91
C GLU A 263 -29.65 18.29 14.48
N GLU A 264 -28.41 17.88 14.18
CA GLU A 264 -27.81 18.05 12.83
C GLU A 264 -27.82 16.74 12.00
N PRO A 265 -28.04 16.80 10.67
CA PRO A 265 -28.05 15.62 9.80
C PRO A 265 -26.66 14.96 9.75
N MET A 266 -26.63 13.62 9.64
CA MET A 266 -25.39 12.85 9.75
C MET A 266 -24.39 13.22 8.65
N LEU A 267 -23.18 13.65 9.01
CA LEU A 267 -22.11 13.92 8.02
C LEU A 267 -21.75 12.62 7.28
N SER A 268 -21.87 11.46 7.94
CA SER A 268 -21.66 10.15 7.33
C SER A 268 -22.69 9.81 6.23
N GLU A 269 -23.94 10.28 6.35
CA GLU A 269 -24.96 10.15 5.30
C GLU A 269 -24.63 11.08 4.12
N THR A 270 -24.22 12.31 4.42
CA THR A 270 -23.80 13.28 3.41
C THR A 270 -22.52 12.85 2.67
N LEU A 271 -21.56 12.21 3.35
CA LEU A 271 -20.34 11.65 2.76
C LEU A 271 -20.62 10.32 2.02
N ARG A 272 -21.63 9.55 2.44
CA ARG A 272 -22.05 8.31 1.76
C ARG A 272 -22.67 8.59 0.40
N ASP A 273 -23.42 9.69 0.30
CA ASP A 273 -24.12 10.17 -0.91
C ASP A 273 -23.29 11.18 -1.73
N GLY A 274 -22.11 11.58 -1.25
CA GLY A 274 -21.24 12.58 -1.86
C GLY A 274 -20.72 12.16 -3.23
N ALA A 275 -21.35 12.68 -4.28
CA ALA A 275 -20.77 12.79 -5.61
C ALA A 275 -19.43 13.53 -5.51
N VAL A 276 -18.33 12.79 -5.61
CA VAL A 276 -17.01 13.35 -5.91
C VAL A 276 -16.80 13.23 -7.41
N GLU A 277 -17.51 14.05 -8.19
CA GLU A 277 -17.16 14.27 -9.58
C GLU A 277 -17.06 15.77 -9.84
N PRO A 278 -16.01 16.18 -10.56
CA PRO A 278 -16.17 16.31 -11.99
C PRO A 278 -15.63 15.07 -12.69
N GLU A 279 -16.42 14.58 -13.63
CA GLU A 279 -16.04 13.66 -14.69
C GLU A 279 -14.56 13.88 -15.05
N LEU A 280 -13.69 12.94 -14.68
CA LEU A 280 -12.61 12.64 -15.59
C LEU A 280 -13.34 12.09 -16.83
N PRO A 281 -13.17 12.70 -18.01
CA PRO A 281 -13.81 12.17 -19.20
C PRO A 281 -13.48 10.68 -19.27
N ALA A 282 -14.48 9.86 -19.58
CA ALA A 282 -14.41 8.42 -19.79
C ALA A 282 -13.50 8.04 -20.99
N VAL A 283 -12.30 8.59 -21.03
CA VAL A 283 -11.32 8.55 -22.10
C VAL A 283 -9.97 8.16 -21.50
N TYR A 284 -9.95 7.16 -20.61
CA TYR A 284 -8.77 6.27 -20.44
C TYR A 284 -9.16 4.84 -20.04
N TYR A 285 -10.44 4.46 -20.13
CA TYR A 285 -10.81 3.07 -20.35
C TYR A 285 -10.73 2.80 -21.85
N SER A 286 -9.55 2.45 -22.34
CA SER A 286 -9.44 1.82 -23.65
C SER A 286 -10.13 0.46 -23.57
N ARG A 287 -11.39 0.42 -24.00
CA ARG A 287 -11.98 -0.77 -24.61
C ARG A 287 -11.21 -1.05 -25.90
N ASP A 288 -10.02 -1.62 -25.81
CA ASP A 288 -9.33 -2.26 -26.95
C ASP A 288 -8.17 -3.11 -26.41
N PHE A 289 -8.51 -4.17 -25.69
CA PHE A 289 -7.63 -5.34 -25.61
C PHE A 289 -7.56 -5.95 -27.03
N GLY A 290 -6.44 -5.74 -27.73
CA GLY A 290 -6.05 -6.63 -28.83
C GLY A 290 -5.65 -6.04 -30.18
N ARG A 291 -5.08 -4.84 -30.29
CA ARG A 291 -4.38 -4.44 -31.53
C ARG A 291 -2.99 -3.84 -31.30
N SER A 292 -2.04 -4.35 -32.08
CA SER A 292 -0.65 -3.88 -32.18
C SER A 292 -0.60 -2.44 -32.69
N VAL A 293 0.38 -1.68 -32.18
CA VAL A 293 0.62 -0.23 -32.41
C VAL A 293 1.02 0.12 -33.87
N SER A 294 0.87 -0.79 -34.83
CA SER A 294 1.22 -0.56 -36.25
C SER A 294 0.14 0.11 -37.09
N ASP A 295 -1.11 0.18 -36.64
CA ASP A 295 -2.23 0.46 -37.56
C ASP A 295 -2.81 1.88 -37.49
N LEU A 296 -2.32 2.75 -36.60
CA LEU A 296 -2.84 4.11 -36.40
C LEU A 296 -2.22 5.21 -37.28
N LYS A 297 -1.53 4.85 -38.38
CA LYS A 297 -0.90 5.82 -39.31
C LYS A 297 -1.61 6.05 -40.64
N ARG A 298 -2.84 5.56 -40.83
CA ARG A 298 -3.64 5.90 -42.02
C ARG A 298 -5.13 6.03 -41.72
N SER A 299 -5.55 7.23 -41.36
CA SER A 299 -6.86 7.81 -41.72
C SER A 299 -6.87 9.28 -41.33
#